data_AF-A0AAV1L3K4-F1
#
_entry.id   AF-A0AAV1L3K4-F1
#
_cell.length_a   1.000
_cell.length_b   1.000
_cell.length_c   1.000
_cell.angle_alpha   90.00
_cell.angle_beta   90.00
_cell.angle_gamma   90.00
#
_symmetry.space_group_name_H-M   'P 1'
#
loop_
_entity.id
_entity.type
_entity.pdbx_description
1 polymer ?
#
loop_
_entity_poly.entity_id
_entity_poly.type
_entity_poly.pdbx_seq_one_letter_code
_entity_poly.pdbx_strand_id
1 'polypeptide(L)'
;MSVTPAFANFGREIRLPADLITGIPPDSPRSITDYANDLRNKINDIYELVRQSGPLMPEKMKTRYDRKMNNKGFDEGSLVWLHNPVRSKGKFPELQAKCNGPYRIMTSINNVTYRIQKGARDIALTDSPAGLLAYYFEKISVATRIYYRYMADGGLKNHFTREQLIDNLMMYWVPNSIATAGRIYAESNSLRYFSLQIYSIPSEVPTWIMQAKYEISYIPPWMYQLKYPNLLNETVLDTGGHFLALELPHVLAEDILQAMIEFQRWHEQHKVHIEL
;
A
#
# COMPACT_ATOMS: atom_id res chain seq x y z
N MET A 1 -23.17 -25.54 26.90
CA MET A 1 -22.01 -25.00 27.61
C MET A 1 -20.75 -25.39 26.87
N SER A 2 -19.82 -24.47 26.62
CA SER A 2 -18.53 -24.78 25.99
C SER A 2 -17.47 -24.99 27.07
N VAL A 3 -16.77 -26.10 27.04
CA VAL A 3 -15.62 -26.37 27.92
C VAL A 3 -14.39 -25.63 27.37
N THR A 4 -13.62 -24.97 28.24
CA THR A 4 -12.36 -24.33 27.81
C THR A 4 -11.29 -25.40 27.54
N PRO A 5 -10.34 -25.17 26.61
CA PRO A 5 -9.25 -26.12 26.37
C PRO A 5 -8.40 -26.40 27.61
N ALA A 6 -8.26 -25.41 28.48
CA ALA A 6 -7.57 -25.54 29.76
C ALA A 6 -8.28 -26.50 30.70
N PHE A 7 -9.60 -26.32 30.89
CA PHE A 7 -10.40 -27.20 31.72
C PHE A 7 -10.46 -28.63 31.17
N ALA A 8 -10.55 -28.80 29.85
CA ALA A 8 -10.55 -30.11 29.21
C ALA A 8 -9.22 -30.87 29.38
N ASN A 9 -8.07 -30.18 29.27
CA ASN A 9 -6.76 -30.82 29.36
C ASN A 9 -6.29 -31.05 30.80
N PHE A 10 -6.64 -30.15 31.72
CA PHE A 10 -6.08 -30.15 33.08
C PHE A 10 -7.10 -30.46 34.17
N GLY A 11 -8.39 -30.63 33.82
CA GLY A 11 -9.47 -30.85 34.78
C GLY A 11 -9.75 -29.65 35.70
N ARG A 12 -9.15 -28.49 35.38
CA ARG A 12 -9.27 -27.24 36.14
C ARG A 12 -9.07 -26.05 35.23
N GLU A 13 -9.67 -24.92 35.60
CA GLU A 13 -9.37 -23.65 34.95
C GLU A 13 -7.97 -23.17 35.35
N ILE A 14 -7.31 -22.47 34.43
CA ILE A 14 -6.03 -21.82 34.74
C ILE A 14 -6.31 -20.70 35.74
N ARG A 15 -5.56 -20.67 36.85
CA ARG A 15 -5.64 -19.56 37.79
C ARG A 15 -5.10 -18.30 37.12
N LEU A 16 -5.92 -17.27 37.07
CA LEU A 16 -5.52 -15.97 36.57
C LEU A 16 -4.75 -15.22 37.67
N PRO A 17 -3.91 -14.23 37.32
CA PRO A 17 -3.21 -13.41 38.30
C PRO A 17 -4.14 -12.74 39.33
N ALA A 18 -5.39 -12.44 38.96
CA ALA A 18 -6.41 -11.92 39.86
C ALA A 18 -6.81 -12.94 40.96
N ASP A 19 -6.90 -14.23 40.62
CA ASP A 19 -7.30 -15.29 41.55
C ASP A 19 -6.23 -15.57 42.62
N LEU A 20 -4.97 -15.19 42.35
CA LEU A 20 -3.88 -15.24 43.33
C LEU A 20 -4.04 -14.16 44.41
N ILE A 21 -4.66 -13.02 44.07
CA ILE A 21 -4.88 -11.90 44.98
C ILE A 21 -6.12 -12.13 45.84
N THR A 22 -7.19 -12.68 45.26
CA THR A 22 -8.48 -12.91 45.95
C THR A 22 -8.53 -14.20 46.76
N GLY A 23 -7.55 -15.10 46.60
CA GLY A 23 -7.46 -16.35 47.34
C GLY A 23 -8.32 -17.48 46.76
N ILE A 24 -8.39 -18.60 47.49
CA ILE A 24 -9.03 -19.84 47.05
C ILE A 24 -10.57 -19.69 47.11
N PRO A 25 -11.33 -20.08 46.06
CA PRO A 25 -12.80 -20.07 46.08
C PRO A 25 -13.37 -20.92 47.23
N PRO A 26 -14.51 -20.54 47.84
CA PRO A 26 -15.09 -21.19 49.02
C PRO A 26 -15.46 -22.67 48.81
N ASP A 27 -15.68 -23.10 47.56
CA ASP A 27 -16.05 -24.47 47.18
C ASP A 27 -14.85 -25.41 47.00
N SER A 28 -13.68 -25.05 47.53
CA SER A 28 -12.48 -25.88 47.38
C SER A 28 -12.49 -27.06 48.37
N PRO A 29 -12.18 -28.29 47.90
CA PRO A 29 -12.30 -29.50 48.71
C PRO A 29 -11.38 -29.44 49.93
N ARG A 30 -11.95 -29.74 51.10
CA ARG A 30 -11.29 -29.59 52.42
C ARG A 30 -10.41 -30.79 52.78
N SER A 31 -10.54 -31.91 52.07
CA SER A 31 -9.76 -33.15 52.25
C SER A 31 -9.22 -33.67 50.91
N ILE A 32 -8.07 -34.38 50.97
CA ILE A 32 -7.43 -35.03 49.81
C ILE A 32 -8.36 -36.05 49.16
N THR A 33 -9.14 -36.77 49.96
CA THR A 33 -10.13 -37.76 49.48
C THR A 33 -11.27 -37.09 48.72
N ASP A 34 -11.72 -35.93 49.19
CA ASP A 34 -12.80 -35.17 48.56
C ASP A 34 -12.33 -34.58 47.23
N TYR A 35 -11.08 -34.09 47.18
CA TYR A 35 -10.45 -33.61 45.96
C TYR A 35 -10.34 -34.69 44.89
N ALA A 36 -9.92 -35.91 45.27
CA ALA A 36 -9.79 -37.01 44.32
C ALA A 36 -11.14 -37.44 43.73
N ASN A 37 -12.20 -37.46 44.54
CA ASN A 37 -13.55 -37.80 44.09
C ASN A 37 -14.15 -36.69 43.21
N ASP A 38 -13.98 -35.43 43.60
CA ASP A 38 -14.43 -34.27 42.82
C ASP A 38 -13.72 -34.20 41.46
N LEU A 39 -12.40 -34.41 41.42
CA LEU A 39 -11.64 -34.49 40.17
C LEU A 39 -12.14 -35.63 39.28
N ARG A 40 -12.44 -36.80 39.85
CA ARG A 40 -12.93 -37.95 39.09
C ARG A 40 -14.30 -37.68 38.45
N ASN A 41 -15.20 -37.05 39.20
CA ASN A 41 -16.51 -36.65 38.70
C ASN A 41 -16.38 -35.60 37.59
N LYS A 42 -15.54 -34.57 37.79
CA LYS A 42 -15.26 -33.55 36.79
C LYS A 42 -14.69 -34.12 35.50
N ILE A 43 -13.75 -35.07 35.58
CA ILE A 43 -13.19 -35.72 34.38
C ILE A 43 -14.26 -36.48 33.60
N ASN A 44 -15.18 -37.17 34.28
CA ASN A 44 -16.28 -37.87 33.63
C ASN A 44 -17.26 -36.89 32.95
N ASP A 45 -17.59 -35.78 33.63
CA ASP A 45 -18.46 -34.73 33.06
C ASP A 45 -17.81 -34.07 31.84
N ILE A 46 -16.50 -33.79 31.90
CA ILE A 46 -15.72 -33.27 30.77
C ILE A 46 -15.76 -34.26 29.61
N TYR A 47 -15.59 -35.55 29.87
CA TYR A 47 -15.58 -36.57 28.83
C TYR A 47 -16.92 -36.62 28.09
N GLU A 48 -18.04 -36.60 28.81
CA GLU A 48 -19.38 -36.56 28.20
C GLU A 48 -19.64 -35.26 27.43
N LEU A 49 -19.21 -34.11 27.96
CA LEU A 49 -19.32 -32.82 27.28
C LEU A 49 -18.48 -32.76 26.00
N VAL A 50 -17.25 -33.27 26.01
CA VAL A 50 -16.37 -33.34 24.84
C VAL A 50 -16.94 -34.32 23.81
N ARG A 51 -17.50 -35.45 24.25
CA ARG A 51 -18.17 -36.40 23.36
C ARG A 51 -19.39 -35.79 22.67
N GLN A 52 -20.21 -35.02 23.39
CA GLN A 52 -21.37 -34.33 22.83
C GLN A 52 -20.99 -33.15 21.90
N SER A 53 -19.89 -32.46 22.19
CA SER A 53 -19.45 -31.27 21.43
C SER A 53 -18.42 -31.55 20.33
N GLY A 54 -17.86 -32.77 20.30
CA GLY A 54 -16.83 -33.24 19.37
C GLY A 54 -17.05 -32.88 17.89
N PRO A 55 -18.26 -33.05 17.31
CA PRO A 55 -18.47 -32.71 15.90
C PRO A 55 -18.59 -31.20 15.64
N LEU A 56 -19.07 -30.40 16.60
CA LEU A 56 -19.40 -28.99 16.40
C LEU A 56 -18.17 -28.07 16.46
N MET A 57 -17.14 -28.45 17.21
CA MET A 57 -15.99 -27.58 17.48
C MET A 57 -15.01 -27.47 16.29
N PRO A 58 -14.63 -28.58 15.61
CA PRO A 58 -13.81 -28.51 14.39
C PRO A 58 -14.51 -27.76 13.27
N GLU A 59 -15.82 -27.90 13.15
CA GLU A 59 -16.62 -27.22 12.13
C GLU A 59 -16.66 -25.70 12.36
N LYS A 60 -16.79 -25.25 13.62
CA LYS A 60 -16.68 -23.83 13.99
C LYS A 60 -15.28 -23.26 13.73
N MET A 61 -14.23 -24.02 14.03
CA MET A 61 -12.85 -23.62 13.74
C MET A 61 -12.59 -23.50 12.24
N LYS A 62 -13.04 -24.49 11.46
CA LYS A 62 -12.99 -24.47 9.99
C LYS A 62 -13.76 -23.29 9.41
N THR A 63 -15.01 -23.09 9.84
CA THR A 63 -15.84 -21.96 9.39
C THR A 63 -15.18 -20.62 9.69
N ARG A 64 -14.52 -20.49 10.84
CA ARG A 64 -13.79 -19.28 11.21
C ARG A 64 -12.54 -19.06 10.35
N TYR A 65 -11.83 -20.13 9.99
CA TYR A 65 -10.68 -20.10 9.08
C TYR A 65 -11.12 -19.73 7.66
N ASP A 66 -12.12 -20.44 7.14
CA ASP A 66 -12.66 -20.29 5.79
C ASP A 66 -13.32 -18.91 5.59
N ARG A 67 -13.90 -18.31 6.64
CA ARG A 67 -14.49 -16.95 6.58
C ARG A 67 -13.50 -15.87 6.15
N LYS A 68 -12.19 -16.06 6.41
CA LYS A 68 -11.14 -15.11 6.02
C LYS A 68 -10.46 -15.46 4.70
N MET A 69 -10.77 -16.61 4.11
CA MET A 69 -10.15 -17.06 2.88
C MET A 69 -10.94 -16.54 1.68
N ASN A 70 -10.22 -15.99 0.70
CA ASN A 70 -10.81 -15.62 -0.57
C ASN A 70 -10.96 -16.90 -1.43
N ASN A 71 -12.12 -17.55 -1.35
CA ASN A 71 -12.38 -18.82 -2.04
C ASN A 71 -12.65 -18.68 -3.56
N LYS A 72 -12.60 -17.46 -4.11
CA LYS A 72 -12.95 -17.23 -5.53
C LYS A 72 -11.89 -17.70 -6.53
N GLY A 73 -10.70 -18.14 -6.09
CA GLY A 73 -9.62 -18.52 -7.00
C GLY A 73 -9.20 -17.36 -7.90
N PHE A 74 -8.35 -17.64 -8.89
CA PHE A 74 -7.97 -16.67 -9.91
C PHE A 74 -8.17 -17.26 -11.30
N ASP A 75 -8.73 -16.47 -12.21
CA ASP A 75 -8.95 -16.90 -13.59
C ASP A 75 -7.64 -16.94 -14.38
N GLU A 76 -7.53 -17.87 -15.33
CA GLU A 76 -6.41 -17.95 -16.25
C GLU A 76 -6.32 -16.67 -17.10
N GLY A 77 -5.10 -16.16 -17.27
CA GLY A 77 -4.84 -14.86 -17.89
C GLY A 77 -4.90 -13.66 -16.94
N SER A 78 -5.40 -13.83 -15.70
CA SER A 78 -5.39 -12.77 -14.69
C SER A 78 -3.97 -12.41 -14.24
N LEU A 79 -3.75 -11.14 -13.93
CA LEU A 79 -2.50 -10.66 -13.36
C LEU A 79 -2.54 -10.79 -11.83
N VAL A 80 -1.54 -11.47 -11.28
CA VAL A 80 -1.40 -11.72 -9.85
C VAL A 80 -0.01 -11.34 -9.33
N TRP A 81 0.04 -11.00 -8.06
CA TRP A 81 1.27 -10.70 -7.34
C TRP A 81 1.71 -11.92 -6.54
N LEU A 82 2.98 -12.28 -6.66
CA LEU A 82 3.58 -13.34 -5.86
C LEU A 82 4.05 -12.75 -4.53
N HIS A 83 3.36 -13.07 -3.44
CA HIS A 83 3.85 -12.77 -2.11
C HIS A 83 5.04 -13.66 -1.79
N ASN A 84 6.24 -13.06 -1.68
CA ASN A 84 7.46 -13.75 -1.33
C ASN A 84 8.12 -13.05 -0.14
N PRO A 85 7.93 -13.56 1.10
CA PRO A 85 8.49 -12.94 2.31
C PRO A 85 9.99 -13.24 2.51
N VAL A 86 10.65 -13.91 1.56
CA VAL A 86 12.07 -14.26 1.66
C VAL A 86 12.94 -13.01 1.66
N ARG A 87 13.79 -12.89 2.69
CA ARG A 87 14.77 -11.81 2.83
C ARG A 87 16.07 -12.19 2.13
N SER A 88 16.56 -11.32 1.26
CA SER A 88 17.88 -11.42 0.65
C SER A 88 18.96 -10.94 1.62
N LYS A 89 20.00 -11.78 1.83
CA LYS A 89 21.15 -11.43 2.68
C LYS A 89 21.94 -10.30 2.02
N GLY A 90 22.29 -9.26 2.78
CA GLY A 90 23.04 -8.09 2.29
C GLY A 90 22.19 -6.90 1.83
N LYS A 91 20.85 -7.01 1.84
CA LYS A 91 19.95 -5.88 1.63
C LYS A 91 19.24 -5.50 2.93
N PHE A 92 18.96 -4.22 3.13
CA PHE A 92 18.24 -3.75 4.31
C PHE A 92 16.80 -4.30 4.31
N PRO A 93 16.31 -4.91 5.41
CA PRO A 93 15.02 -5.64 5.41
C PRO A 93 13.79 -4.79 5.04
N GLU A 94 13.80 -3.50 5.34
CA GLU A 94 12.65 -2.61 5.12
C GLU A 94 12.54 -2.14 3.67
N LEU A 95 13.65 -2.13 2.94
CA LEU A 95 13.71 -1.72 1.53
C LEU A 95 13.43 -2.89 0.57
N GLN A 96 13.10 -4.08 1.10
CA GLN A 96 12.82 -5.27 0.30
C GLN A 96 11.32 -5.42 0.05
N ALA A 97 10.93 -5.46 -1.23
CA ALA A 97 9.55 -5.69 -1.62
C ALA A 97 9.08 -7.10 -1.22
N LYS A 98 7.99 -7.19 -0.44
CA LYS A 98 7.38 -8.47 -0.03
C LYS A 98 6.54 -9.12 -1.13
N CYS A 99 6.20 -8.38 -2.18
CA CYS A 99 5.35 -8.84 -3.27
C CYS A 99 6.04 -8.57 -4.60
N ASN A 100 6.34 -9.63 -5.35
CA ASN A 100 6.96 -9.58 -6.67
C ASN A 100 5.91 -9.76 -7.77
N GLY A 101 6.21 -9.31 -8.98
CA GLY A 101 5.32 -9.40 -10.15
C GLY A 101 5.20 -8.07 -10.86
N PRO A 102 4.24 -7.85 -11.76
CA PRO A 102 3.03 -8.64 -11.98
C PRO A 102 3.33 -9.92 -12.74
N TYR A 103 2.67 -11.01 -12.36
CA TYR A 103 2.72 -12.27 -13.10
C TYR A 103 1.36 -12.55 -13.73
N ARG A 104 1.35 -13.06 -14.95
CA ARG A 104 0.16 -13.60 -15.60
C ARG A 104 -0.02 -15.05 -15.19
N ILE A 105 -1.22 -15.42 -14.73
CA ILE A 105 -1.58 -16.83 -14.55
C ILE A 105 -1.69 -17.45 -15.94
N MET A 106 -0.90 -18.48 -16.19
CA MET A 106 -0.95 -19.25 -17.42
C MET A 106 -1.97 -20.38 -17.33
N THR A 107 -1.88 -21.18 -16.27
CA THR A 107 -2.74 -22.36 -16.08
C THR A 107 -2.97 -22.59 -14.59
N SER A 108 -4.19 -22.93 -14.23
CA SER A 108 -4.54 -23.47 -12.91
C SER A 108 -4.20 -24.96 -12.86
N ILE A 109 -3.32 -25.36 -11.94
CA ILE A 109 -2.99 -26.77 -11.74
C ILE A 109 -4.00 -27.38 -10.77
N ASN A 110 -4.30 -26.64 -9.69
CA ASN A 110 -5.29 -26.97 -8.67
C ASN A 110 -5.97 -25.67 -8.19
N ASN A 111 -7.04 -25.78 -7.39
CA ASN A 111 -7.75 -24.63 -6.80
C ASN A 111 -6.86 -23.67 -5.98
N VAL A 112 -5.66 -24.12 -5.59
CA VAL A 112 -4.68 -23.35 -4.79
C VAL A 112 -3.33 -23.18 -5.51
N THR A 113 -3.09 -23.87 -6.63
CA THR A 113 -1.77 -23.90 -7.30
C THR A 113 -1.88 -23.39 -8.73
N TYR A 114 -1.15 -22.32 -9.03
CA TYR A 114 -1.18 -21.66 -10.33
C TYR A 114 0.22 -21.59 -10.95
N ARG A 115 0.32 -21.85 -12.25
CA ARG A 115 1.53 -21.55 -13.03
C ARG A 115 1.49 -20.09 -13.44
N ILE A 116 2.54 -19.34 -13.12
CA ILE A 116 2.60 -17.90 -13.34
C ILE A 116 3.79 -17.52 -14.23
N GLN A 117 3.62 -16.51 -15.09
CA GLN A 117 4.63 -16.00 -16.02
C GLN A 117 4.85 -14.50 -15.81
N LYS A 118 6.10 -14.06 -15.68
CA LYS A 118 6.43 -12.63 -15.52
C LYS A 118 6.35 -11.93 -16.88
N GLY A 119 5.83 -10.70 -16.91
CA GLY A 119 5.75 -9.90 -18.13
C GLY A 119 7.13 -9.60 -18.72
N ALA A 120 7.26 -9.67 -20.05
CA ALA A 120 8.53 -9.45 -20.75
C ALA A 120 9.15 -8.06 -20.47
N ARG A 121 8.31 -7.02 -20.37
CA ARG A 121 8.73 -5.66 -20.03
C ARG A 121 9.30 -5.56 -18.61
N ASP A 122 8.67 -6.22 -17.64
CA ASP A 122 9.11 -6.16 -16.25
C ASP A 122 10.42 -6.93 -16.06
N ILE A 123 10.60 -8.06 -16.75
CA ILE A 123 11.89 -8.78 -16.77
C ILE A 123 12.99 -7.87 -17.33
N ALA A 124 12.75 -7.24 -18.48
CA ALA A 124 13.75 -6.39 -19.13
C ALA A 124 14.17 -5.19 -18.26
N LEU A 125 13.24 -4.57 -17.52
CA LEU A 125 13.54 -3.40 -16.68
C LEU A 125 14.13 -3.75 -15.31
N THR A 126 13.86 -4.95 -14.79
CA THR A 126 14.36 -5.36 -13.46
C THR A 126 15.72 -6.06 -13.53
N ASP A 127 15.99 -6.79 -14.61
CA ASP A 127 17.22 -7.58 -14.73
C ASP A 127 18.31 -6.87 -15.55
N SER A 128 17.96 -5.86 -16.38
CA SER A 128 18.93 -5.12 -17.20
C SER A 128 19.08 -3.65 -16.77
N PRO A 129 20.26 -3.24 -16.27
CA PRO A 129 20.49 -1.83 -15.90
C PRO A 129 20.47 -0.91 -17.12
N ALA A 130 20.92 -1.40 -18.29
CA ALA A 130 20.86 -0.66 -19.54
C ALA A 130 19.41 -0.47 -20.02
N GLY A 131 18.55 -1.48 -19.86
CA GLY A 131 17.13 -1.39 -20.20
C GLY A 131 16.39 -0.39 -19.31
N LEU A 132 16.65 -0.44 -17.99
CA LEU A 132 16.07 0.52 -17.06
C LEU A 132 16.53 1.95 -17.36
N LEU A 133 17.82 2.15 -17.62
CA LEU A 133 18.41 3.45 -17.94
C LEU A 133 17.79 4.03 -19.21
N ALA A 134 17.71 3.23 -20.28
CA ALA A 134 17.11 3.68 -21.54
C ALA A 134 15.65 4.10 -21.35
N TYR A 135 14.85 3.29 -20.67
CA TYR A 135 13.44 3.59 -20.40
C TYR A 135 13.28 4.86 -19.55
N TYR A 136 14.09 5.02 -18.51
CA TYR A 136 14.01 6.15 -17.59
C TYR A 136 14.47 7.46 -18.26
N PHE A 137 15.60 7.45 -18.96
CA PHE A 137 16.14 8.63 -19.64
C PHE A 137 15.29 9.08 -20.82
N GLU A 138 14.63 8.17 -21.53
CA GLU A 138 13.64 8.54 -22.54
C GLU A 138 12.54 9.42 -21.93
N LYS A 139 12.04 9.07 -20.74
CA LYS A 139 10.99 9.86 -20.07
C LYS A 139 11.49 11.22 -19.61
N ILE A 140 12.69 11.30 -19.03
CA ILE A 140 13.28 12.59 -18.65
C ILE A 140 13.44 13.49 -19.88
N SER A 141 14.04 12.97 -20.95
CA SER A 141 14.26 13.72 -22.19
C SER A 141 12.96 14.33 -22.72
N VAL A 142 11.95 13.49 -22.96
CA VAL A 142 10.69 13.91 -23.59
C VAL A 142 9.85 14.81 -22.67
N ALA A 143 9.83 14.53 -21.36
CA ALA A 143 9.03 15.29 -20.40
C ALA A 143 9.67 16.62 -20.00
N THR A 144 10.98 16.78 -20.17
CA THR A 144 11.61 18.10 -20.07
C THR A 144 11.23 18.95 -21.27
N ARG A 145 11.46 18.46 -22.49
CA ARG A 145 11.06 19.12 -23.73
C ARG A 145 10.72 18.09 -24.79
N ILE A 146 9.53 18.22 -25.38
CA ILE A 146 9.06 17.24 -26.36
C ILE A 146 9.97 17.09 -27.58
N TYR A 147 10.65 18.16 -27.99
CA TYR A 147 11.55 18.20 -29.15
C TYR A 147 12.92 17.56 -28.90
N TYR A 148 13.29 17.24 -27.65
CA TYR A 148 14.53 16.52 -27.35
C TYR A 148 14.57 15.10 -27.94
N ARG A 149 13.41 14.54 -28.28
CA ARG A 149 13.32 13.26 -29.02
C ARG A 149 14.05 13.25 -30.37
N TYR A 150 14.28 14.42 -30.96
CA TYR A 150 14.94 14.57 -32.25
C TYR A 150 16.45 14.82 -32.13
N MET A 151 16.96 14.99 -30.90
CA MET A 151 18.39 15.16 -30.64
C MET A 151 19.08 13.80 -30.51
N ALA A 152 20.29 13.68 -31.06
CA ALA A 152 21.06 12.43 -31.02
C ALA A 152 21.42 12.00 -29.58
N ASP A 153 21.57 12.95 -28.66
CA ASP A 153 21.87 12.72 -27.25
C ASP A 153 20.64 12.83 -26.33
N GLY A 154 19.46 13.06 -26.90
CA GLY A 154 18.21 13.28 -26.16
C GLY A 154 18.18 14.53 -25.28
N GLY A 155 19.12 15.48 -25.43
CA GLY A 155 19.15 16.72 -24.66
C GLY A 155 19.32 16.57 -23.13
N LEU A 156 19.71 15.38 -22.66
CA LEU A 156 19.76 15.04 -21.23
C LEU A 156 20.79 15.86 -20.45
N LYS A 157 21.86 16.32 -21.12
CA LYS A 157 22.95 17.09 -20.53
C LYS A 157 22.65 18.58 -20.39
N ASN A 158 21.55 19.06 -20.99
CA ASN A 158 21.27 20.50 -21.05
C ASN A 158 20.84 21.07 -19.70
N HIS A 159 20.14 20.28 -18.88
CA HIS A 159 19.54 20.74 -17.62
C HIS A 159 19.94 19.91 -16.40
N PHE A 160 20.46 18.71 -16.59
CA PHE A 160 20.75 17.79 -15.50
C PHE A 160 22.19 17.30 -15.58
N THR A 161 22.82 17.18 -14.41
CA THR A 161 24.10 16.50 -14.33
C THR A 161 23.89 14.99 -14.44
N ARG A 162 24.93 14.28 -14.85
CA ARG A 162 24.88 12.82 -14.94
C ARG A 162 24.58 12.19 -13.58
N GLU A 163 25.13 12.76 -12.53
CA GLU A 163 24.97 12.32 -11.14
C GLU A 163 23.51 12.42 -10.71
N GLN A 164 22.84 13.55 -10.95
CA GLN A 164 21.42 13.73 -10.60
C GLN A 164 20.51 12.69 -11.27
N LEU A 165 20.77 12.41 -12.56
CA LEU A 165 20.01 11.42 -13.32
C LEU A 165 20.24 10.00 -12.81
N ILE A 166 21.49 9.65 -12.50
CA ILE A 166 21.84 8.34 -11.96
C ILE A 166 21.32 8.18 -10.54
N ASP A 167 21.39 9.19 -9.69
CA ASP A 167 20.89 9.14 -8.31
C ASP A 167 19.39 8.79 -8.28
N ASN A 168 18.59 9.43 -9.15
CA ASN A 168 17.18 9.09 -9.26
C ASN A 168 16.96 7.67 -9.83
N LEU A 169 17.75 7.26 -10.82
CA LEU A 169 17.72 5.89 -11.35
C LEU A 169 18.03 4.84 -10.27
N MET A 170 18.99 5.11 -9.39
CA MET A 170 19.39 4.21 -8.32
C MET A 170 18.28 3.99 -7.29
N MET A 171 17.38 4.97 -7.11
CA MET A 171 16.17 4.80 -6.29
C MET A 171 15.19 3.76 -6.85
N TYR A 172 15.27 3.43 -8.15
CA TYR A 172 14.52 2.33 -8.74
C TYR A 172 15.31 1.03 -8.77
N TRP A 173 16.61 1.11 -9.10
CA TRP A 173 17.48 -0.06 -9.28
C TRP A 173 17.78 -0.80 -7.98
N VAL A 174 18.26 -0.11 -6.94
CA VAL A 174 18.69 -0.74 -5.67
C VAL A 174 17.54 -1.51 -4.98
N PRO A 175 16.35 -0.91 -4.79
CA PRO A 175 15.23 -1.62 -4.18
C PRO A 175 14.47 -2.52 -5.16
N ASN A 176 14.81 -2.51 -6.46
CA ASN A 176 14.09 -3.22 -7.51
C ASN A 176 12.60 -2.84 -7.57
N SER A 177 12.32 -1.53 -7.56
CA SER A 177 10.98 -0.98 -7.36
C SER A 177 10.29 -0.52 -8.65
N ILE A 178 10.91 -0.65 -9.82
CA ILE A 178 10.32 -0.19 -11.09
C ILE A 178 8.99 -0.88 -11.41
N ALA A 179 8.89 -2.19 -11.18
CA ALA A 179 7.65 -2.94 -11.38
C ALA A 179 6.58 -2.56 -10.34
N THR A 180 6.97 -2.25 -9.10
CA THR A 180 6.04 -1.75 -8.07
C THR A 180 5.53 -0.34 -8.37
N ALA A 181 6.39 0.54 -8.89
CA ALA A 181 6.01 1.88 -9.31
C ALA A 181 5.02 1.84 -10.50
N GLY A 182 5.26 0.93 -11.45
CA GLY A 182 4.34 0.68 -12.57
C GLY A 182 2.91 0.29 -12.14
N ARG A 183 2.73 -0.27 -10.94
CA ARG A 183 1.41 -0.70 -10.42
C ARG A 183 0.43 0.45 -10.31
N ILE A 184 0.92 1.62 -9.90
CA ILE A 184 0.07 2.80 -9.71
C ILE A 184 -0.68 3.10 -11.00
N TYR A 185 -0.01 2.99 -12.16
CA TYR A 185 -0.65 3.21 -13.46
C TYR A 185 -1.74 2.17 -13.78
N ALA A 186 -1.53 0.90 -13.44
CA ALA A 186 -2.53 -0.14 -13.66
C ALA A 186 -3.78 0.06 -12.78
N GLU A 187 -3.58 0.44 -11.51
CA GLU A 187 -4.66 0.70 -10.57
C GLU A 187 -5.42 1.99 -10.92
N SER A 188 -4.71 3.07 -11.22
CA SER A 188 -5.28 4.37 -11.58
C SER A 188 -6.03 4.34 -12.92
N ASN A 189 -5.66 3.45 -13.85
CA ASN A 189 -6.36 3.28 -15.13
C ASN A 189 -7.43 2.15 -15.09
N SER A 190 -7.76 1.63 -13.91
CA SER A 190 -8.81 0.61 -13.79
C SER A 190 -10.21 1.22 -13.97
N LEU A 191 -11.14 0.46 -14.57
CA LEU A 191 -12.55 0.87 -14.68
C LEU A 191 -13.15 1.19 -13.30
N ARG A 192 -12.75 0.45 -12.26
CA ARG A 192 -13.14 0.72 -10.88
C ARG A 192 -12.72 2.12 -10.44
N TYR A 193 -11.48 2.52 -10.71
CA TYR A 193 -11.01 3.85 -10.32
C TYR A 193 -11.73 4.96 -11.10
N PHE A 194 -11.89 4.79 -12.43
CA PHE A 194 -12.66 5.75 -13.24
C PHE A 194 -14.12 5.87 -12.82
N SER A 195 -14.74 4.79 -12.35
CA SER A 195 -16.14 4.80 -11.87
C SER A 195 -16.36 5.69 -10.64
N LEU A 196 -15.30 6.02 -9.90
CA LEU A 196 -15.37 6.95 -8.77
C LEU A 196 -15.58 8.40 -9.21
N GLN A 197 -15.36 8.73 -10.49
CA GLN A 197 -15.53 10.06 -11.06
C GLN A 197 -14.81 11.17 -10.27
N ILE A 198 -13.66 10.85 -9.66
CA ILE A 198 -12.91 11.77 -8.79
C ILE A 198 -12.59 13.09 -9.50
N TYR A 199 -12.34 13.05 -10.80
CA TYR A 199 -12.07 14.26 -11.60
C TYR A 199 -13.25 15.23 -11.63
N SER A 200 -14.48 14.75 -11.55
CA SER A 200 -15.71 15.58 -11.59
C SER A 200 -16.06 16.24 -10.26
N ILE A 201 -15.45 15.83 -9.15
CA ILE A 201 -15.75 16.37 -7.82
C ILE A 201 -14.90 17.64 -7.56
N PRO A 202 -15.49 18.83 -7.40
CA PRO A 202 -14.71 20.04 -7.10
C PRO A 202 -14.03 19.97 -5.73
N SER A 203 -12.88 20.62 -5.59
CA SER A 203 -12.15 20.73 -4.33
C SER A 203 -12.29 22.13 -3.75
N GLU A 204 -12.89 22.24 -2.56
CA GLU A 204 -13.08 23.52 -1.86
C GLU A 204 -11.81 24.03 -1.16
N VAL A 205 -10.72 23.25 -1.20
CA VAL A 205 -9.45 23.64 -0.58
C VAL A 205 -8.83 24.79 -1.38
N PRO A 206 -8.31 25.86 -0.73
CA PRO A 206 -7.58 26.90 -1.42
C PRO A 206 -6.41 26.30 -2.19
N THR A 207 -6.36 26.53 -3.49
CA THR A 207 -5.41 25.88 -4.39
C THR A 207 -4.53 26.92 -5.08
N TRP A 208 -3.27 26.56 -5.31
CA TRP A 208 -2.31 27.33 -6.09
C TRP A 208 -1.78 26.44 -7.21
N ILE A 209 -1.64 26.98 -8.41
CA ILE A 209 -1.21 26.22 -9.57
C ILE A 209 0.02 26.88 -10.18
N MET A 210 0.99 26.06 -10.55
CA MET A 210 2.18 26.48 -11.28
C MET A 210 2.25 25.67 -12.57
N GLN A 211 2.34 26.35 -13.71
CA GLN A 211 2.39 25.75 -15.04
C GLN A 211 3.70 26.07 -15.74
N ALA A 212 4.44 25.03 -16.11
CA ALA A 212 5.65 25.16 -16.92
C ALA A 212 5.31 25.26 -18.42
N LYS A 213 6.08 26.03 -19.19
CA LYS A 213 5.87 26.18 -20.64
C LYS A 213 5.92 24.86 -21.41
N TYR A 214 6.82 23.95 -21.01
CA TYR A 214 7.04 22.67 -21.70
C TYR A 214 6.48 21.48 -20.91
N GLU A 215 5.48 21.71 -20.05
CA GLU A 215 4.73 20.64 -19.41
C GLU A 215 4.04 19.74 -20.45
N ILE A 216 3.86 18.45 -20.14
CA ILE A 216 3.28 17.46 -21.04
C ILE A 216 1.84 17.83 -21.42
N SER A 217 1.10 18.39 -20.46
CA SER A 217 -0.31 18.73 -20.59
C SER A 217 -0.54 20.15 -20.09
N TYR A 218 -0.76 21.08 -21.02
CA TYR A 218 -1.23 22.42 -20.69
C TYR A 218 -2.75 22.42 -20.51
N ILE A 219 -3.23 23.00 -19.41
CA ILE A 219 -4.65 23.15 -19.11
C ILE A 219 -4.94 24.64 -19.00
N PRO A 220 -5.94 25.18 -19.72
CA PRO A 220 -6.22 26.61 -19.65
C PRO A 220 -6.79 27.01 -18.28
N PRO A 221 -6.50 28.24 -17.79
CA PRO A 221 -6.87 28.72 -16.45
C PRO A 221 -8.33 28.50 -16.06
N TRP A 222 -9.26 28.75 -16.99
CA TRP A 222 -10.71 28.62 -16.75
C TRP A 222 -11.13 27.18 -16.42
N MET A 223 -10.41 26.18 -16.92
CA MET A 223 -10.72 24.77 -16.66
C MET A 223 -10.33 24.38 -15.23
N TYR A 224 -9.28 25.01 -14.67
CA TYR A 224 -8.94 24.79 -13.27
C TYR A 224 -10.00 25.30 -12.32
N GLN A 225 -10.65 26.41 -12.63
CA GLN A 225 -11.73 26.95 -11.79
C GLN A 225 -12.92 25.99 -11.67
N LEU A 226 -13.15 25.13 -12.67
CA LEU A 226 -14.19 24.08 -12.59
C LEU A 226 -13.85 23.02 -11.54
N LYS A 227 -12.56 22.71 -11.37
CA LYS A 227 -12.06 21.72 -10.43
C LYS A 227 -11.76 22.31 -9.06
N TYR A 228 -11.28 23.54 -9.04
CA TYR A 228 -10.78 24.28 -7.88
C TYR A 228 -11.52 25.62 -7.80
N PRO A 229 -12.74 25.65 -7.24
CA PRO A 229 -13.50 26.89 -7.07
C PRO A 229 -12.74 27.96 -6.28
N ASN A 230 -11.91 27.54 -5.32
CA ASN A 230 -11.07 28.43 -4.49
C ASN A 230 -9.63 28.50 -5.02
N LEU A 231 -9.45 28.66 -6.33
CA LEU A 231 -8.13 28.89 -6.93
C LEU A 231 -7.64 30.31 -6.56
N LEU A 232 -6.55 30.41 -5.80
CA LEU A 232 -6.03 31.70 -5.35
C LEU A 232 -5.22 32.40 -6.43
N ASN A 233 -4.34 31.66 -7.10
CA ASN A 233 -3.52 32.17 -8.18
C ASN A 233 -3.00 31.05 -9.07
N GLU A 234 -2.52 31.46 -10.24
CA GLU A 234 -1.82 30.61 -11.19
C GLU A 234 -0.54 31.30 -11.67
N THR A 235 0.60 30.63 -11.46
CA THR A 235 1.90 31.07 -11.95
C THR A 235 2.20 30.36 -13.26
N VAL A 236 2.24 31.11 -14.36
CA VAL A 236 2.62 30.60 -15.68
C VAL A 236 4.06 30.96 -15.96
N LEU A 237 4.91 29.96 -16.18
CA LEU A 237 6.32 30.15 -16.48
C LEU A 237 6.59 30.17 -18.00
N ASP A 238 7.54 31.01 -18.41
CA ASP A 238 8.05 31.05 -19.80
C ASP A 238 9.07 29.95 -20.12
N THR A 239 9.43 29.12 -19.15
CA THR A 239 10.42 28.04 -19.26
C THR A 239 10.13 26.92 -18.27
N GLY A 240 10.89 25.83 -18.36
CA GLY A 240 10.72 24.62 -17.55
C GLY A 240 9.82 23.57 -18.20
N GLY A 241 10.11 22.30 -17.91
CA GLY A 241 9.27 21.15 -18.26
C GLY A 241 8.66 20.46 -17.04
N HIS A 242 8.37 19.16 -17.18
CA HIS A 242 7.68 18.37 -16.15
C HIS A 242 8.41 18.29 -14.79
N PHE A 243 9.75 18.23 -14.82
CA PHE A 243 10.57 18.07 -13.62
C PHE A 243 10.98 19.44 -13.05
N LEU A 244 10.01 20.31 -12.77
CA LEU A 244 10.24 21.68 -12.29
C LEU A 244 11.21 21.77 -11.11
N ALA A 245 11.05 20.91 -10.10
CA ALA A 245 11.91 20.91 -8.92
C ALA A 245 13.38 20.59 -9.24
N LEU A 246 13.62 19.76 -10.27
CA LEU A 246 14.96 19.37 -10.67
C LEU A 246 15.57 20.37 -11.67
N GLU A 247 14.75 20.98 -12.54
CA GLU A 247 15.20 21.92 -13.57
C GLU A 247 15.36 23.35 -13.02
N LEU A 248 14.42 23.82 -12.21
CA LEU A 248 14.33 25.20 -11.70
C LEU A 248 14.03 25.23 -10.19
N PRO A 249 14.93 24.70 -9.33
CA PRO A 249 14.66 24.55 -7.89
C PRO A 249 14.38 25.88 -7.19
N HIS A 250 15.09 26.95 -7.54
CA HIS A 250 14.90 28.27 -6.92
C HIS A 250 13.56 28.90 -7.28
N VAL A 251 13.17 28.82 -8.57
CA VAL A 251 11.89 29.37 -9.04
C VAL A 251 10.72 28.64 -8.39
N LEU A 252 10.78 27.31 -8.30
CA LEU A 252 9.75 26.53 -7.62
C LEU A 252 9.69 26.86 -6.13
N ALA A 253 10.84 26.99 -5.46
CA ALA A 253 10.87 27.31 -4.04
C ALA A 253 10.27 28.68 -3.73
N GLU A 254 10.59 29.69 -4.54
CA GLU A 254 10.01 31.03 -4.42
C GLU A 254 8.49 31.02 -4.63
N ASP A 255 8.00 30.31 -5.66
CA ASP A 255 6.56 30.20 -5.92
C ASP A 255 5.81 29.49 -4.78
N ILE A 256 6.38 28.42 -4.23
CA ILE A 256 5.80 27.73 -3.06
C ILE A 256 5.72 28.69 -1.86
N LEU A 257 6.76 29.50 -1.62
CA LEU A 257 6.76 30.45 -0.51
C LEU A 257 5.70 31.56 -0.71
N GLN A 258 5.53 32.04 -1.95
CA GLN A 258 4.46 32.99 -2.29
C GLN A 258 3.07 32.37 -2.06
N ALA A 259 2.87 31.14 -2.52
CA ALA A 259 1.62 30.41 -2.31
C ALA A 259 1.32 30.24 -0.81
N MET A 260 2.32 29.91 0.00
CA MET A 260 2.15 29.78 1.46
C MET A 260 1.69 31.07 2.14
N ILE A 261 2.24 32.22 1.73
CA ILE A 261 1.82 33.53 2.24
C ILE A 261 0.37 33.80 1.88
N GLU A 262 -0.04 33.53 0.65
CA GLU A 262 -1.42 33.72 0.20
C GLU A 262 -2.40 32.75 0.87
N PHE A 263 -2.00 31.50 1.12
CA PHE A 263 -2.79 30.57 1.91
C PHE A 263 -3.01 31.07 3.35
N GLN A 264 -1.99 31.62 3.99
CA GLN A 264 -2.12 32.21 5.33
C GLN A 264 -3.11 33.38 5.33
N ARG A 265 -2.99 34.30 4.36
CA ARG A 265 -3.92 35.44 4.19
C ARG A 265 -5.34 34.97 3.96
N TRP A 266 -5.54 33.98 3.10
CA TRP A 266 -6.86 33.41 2.83
C TRP A 266 -7.46 32.82 4.11
N HIS A 267 -6.70 32.06 4.89
CA HIS A 267 -7.17 31.50 6.15
C HIS A 267 -7.47 32.56 7.21
N GLU A 268 -6.71 33.65 7.29
CA GLU A 268 -6.98 34.76 8.20
C GLU A 268 -8.32 35.44 7.89
N GLN A 269 -8.63 35.63 6.60
CA GLN A 269 -9.89 36.22 6.14
C GLN A 269 -11.10 35.28 6.32
N HIS A 270 -10.88 33.96 6.27
CA HIS A 270 -11.91 32.93 6.37
C HIS A 270 -11.96 32.25 7.75
N LYS A 271 -11.31 32.83 8.77
CA LYS A 271 -11.53 32.43 10.17
C LYS A 271 -12.98 32.71 10.53
N VAL A 272 -13.82 31.68 10.42
CA VAL A 272 -15.13 31.66 11.06
C VAL A 272 -14.90 31.88 12.54
N HIS A 273 -15.46 32.97 13.09
CA HIS A 273 -15.65 33.10 14.53
C HIS A 273 -16.52 31.92 14.98
N ILE A 274 -15.88 30.83 15.41
CA ILE A 274 -16.55 29.82 16.22
C ILE A 274 -16.67 30.46 17.60
N GLU A 275 -17.70 31.26 17.79
CA GLU A 275 -18.17 31.60 19.12
C GLU A 275 -18.60 30.28 19.78
N LEU A 276 -17.85 29.89 20.83
CA LEU A 276 -18.21 28.81 21.75
C LEU A 276 -19.27 29.32 22.74
#